data_AF-A0A353GEL8-F1
#
_entry.id   AF-A0A353GEL8-F1
#
_cell.length_a   1.000
_cell.length_b   1.000
_cell.length_c   1.000
_cell.angle_alpha   90.00
_cell.angle_beta   90.00
_cell.angle_gamma   90.00
#
_symmetry.space_group_name_H-M   'P 1'
#
loop_
_entity.id
_entity.type
_entity.pdbx_description
1 polymer ?
#
loop_
_entity_poly.entity_id
_entity_poly.type
_entity_poly.pdbx_seq_one_letter_code
_entity_poly.pdbx_strand_id
1 'polypeptide(L)'
;MFPNPVLISASRRTDIPAFFTPWFQECLRSGFCETQNPFSKKTYHVSLKQEDVLGWIFWSRNYAPFFETLRTLHAQGQRFLCHLTITGYPRALEWHTPPTAQAIETARQIATAFGPDVLQWRYDPILLTSLTPPEWHLRNFEMLATALEGSVRRCIFSFPTLYRKTTRNLAQAESENNFRVWSIP
;
A
#
# COMPACT_ATOMS: atom_id res chain seq x y z
N MET A 1 -26.09 -2.75 -10.91
CA MET A 1 -24.94 -2.39 -11.76
C MET A 1 -24.30 -1.15 -11.14
N PHE A 2 -22.98 -1.01 -11.15
CA PHE A 2 -22.34 0.20 -10.63
C PHE A 2 -22.59 1.38 -11.60
N PRO A 3 -22.68 2.63 -11.12
CA PRO A 3 -22.75 3.80 -12.00
C PRO A 3 -21.40 4.02 -12.67
N ASN A 4 -21.34 3.91 -14.00
CA ASN A 4 -20.09 4.08 -14.74
C ASN A 4 -19.93 5.53 -15.25
N PRO A 5 -18.70 6.07 -15.27
CA PRO A 5 -17.45 5.41 -14.90
C PRO A 5 -17.18 5.42 -13.37
N VAL A 6 -16.55 4.38 -12.84
CA VAL A 6 -16.22 4.24 -11.40
C VAL A 6 -14.73 4.40 -11.10
N LEU A 7 -14.41 4.81 -9.86
CA LEU A 7 -13.08 4.64 -9.30
C LEU A 7 -12.94 3.24 -8.70
N ILE A 8 -11.91 2.49 -9.11
CA ILE A 8 -11.66 1.14 -8.60
C ILE A 8 -10.56 1.16 -7.53
N SER A 9 -10.96 0.89 -6.30
CA SER A 9 -10.04 0.62 -5.19
C SER A 9 -9.54 -0.83 -5.26
N ALA A 10 -8.51 -1.07 -6.08
CA ALA A 10 -8.09 -2.42 -6.47
C ALA A 10 -7.42 -3.20 -5.33
N SER A 11 -6.45 -2.62 -4.61
CA SER A 11 -5.62 -3.38 -3.66
C SER A 11 -5.81 -3.03 -2.18
N ARG A 12 -6.98 -2.54 -1.80
CA ARG A 12 -7.27 -2.24 -0.39
C ARG A 12 -7.35 -3.51 0.48
N ARG A 13 -7.88 -4.61 -0.06
CA ARG A 13 -8.06 -5.87 0.67
C ARG A 13 -6.84 -6.79 0.57
N THR A 14 -6.17 -6.76 -0.57
CA THR A 14 -5.03 -7.60 -0.90
C THR A 14 -4.02 -6.75 -1.64
N ASP A 15 -2.74 -6.85 -1.29
CA ASP A 15 -1.66 -6.13 -1.97
C ASP A 15 -1.42 -6.72 -3.37
N ILE A 16 -2.28 -6.35 -4.32
CA ILE A 16 -2.19 -6.79 -5.72
C ILE A 16 -0.83 -6.40 -6.32
N PRO A 17 -0.32 -5.17 -6.16
CA PRO A 17 0.97 -4.80 -6.75
C PRO A 17 2.14 -5.68 -6.28
N ALA A 18 2.16 -6.08 -5.01
CA ALA A 18 3.26 -6.89 -4.50
C ALA A 18 3.17 -8.37 -4.88
N PHE A 19 1.95 -8.94 -4.96
CA PHE A 19 1.78 -10.40 -4.97
C PHE A 19 0.91 -10.94 -6.12
N PHE A 20 0.12 -10.11 -6.80
CA PHE A 20 -0.88 -10.56 -7.77
C PHE A 20 -0.82 -9.80 -9.10
N THR A 21 0.36 -9.29 -9.50
CA THR A 21 0.54 -8.63 -10.80
C THR A 21 0.05 -9.48 -11.97
N PRO A 22 0.44 -10.77 -12.12
CA PRO A 22 0.03 -11.55 -13.29
C PRO A 22 -1.49 -11.76 -13.35
N TRP A 23 -2.11 -12.00 -12.19
CA TRP A 23 -3.56 -12.12 -12.08
C TRP A 23 -4.26 -10.82 -12.49
N PHE A 24 -3.76 -9.66 -12.05
CA PHE A 24 -4.36 -8.38 -12.41
C PHE A 24 -4.24 -8.08 -13.91
N GLN A 25 -3.08 -8.37 -14.51
CA GLN A 25 -2.88 -8.25 -15.95
C GLN A 25 -3.87 -9.12 -16.75
N GLU A 26 -4.12 -10.34 -16.27
CA GLU A 26 -5.12 -11.23 -16.87
C GLU A 26 -6.55 -10.71 -16.73
N CYS A 27 -6.89 -10.10 -15.60
CA CYS A 27 -8.18 -9.42 -15.42
C CYS A 27 -8.33 -8.22 -16.39
N LEU A 28 -7.28 -7.41 -16.56
CA LEU A 28 -7.28 -6.32 -17.55
C LEU A 28 -7.50 -6.84 -18.96
N ARG A 29 -6.81 -7.93 -19.33
CA ARG A 29 -6.95 -8.59 -20.64
C ARG A 29 -8.36 -9.14 -20.86
N SER A 30 -8.98 -9.70 -19.81
CA SER A 30 -10.34 -10.22 -19.84
C SER A 30 -11.41 -9.13 -19.79
N GLY A 31 -11.06 -7.90 -19.39
CA GLY A 31 -11.97 -6.76 -19.30
C GLY A 31 -12.91 -6.80 -18.09
N PHE A 32 -12.73 -7.74 -17.16
CA PHE A 32 -13.52 -7.82 -15.93
C PHE A 32 -12.78 -8.59 -14.83
N CYS A 33 -13.27 -8.48 -13.60
CA CYS A 33 -12.94 -9.41 -12.51
C CYS A 33 -14.15 -9.71 -11.64
N GLU A 34 -14.06 -10.79 -10.86
CA GLU A 34 -15.04 -11.12 -9.84
C GLU A 34 -14.47 -10.91 -8.44
N THR A 35 -15.28 -10.34 -7.56
CA THR A 35 -14.90 -10.13 -6.16
C THR A 35 -16.06 -10.46 -5.24
N GLN A 36 -15.78 -11.17 -4.16
CA GLN A 36 -16.77 -11.49 -3.15
C GLN A 36 -16.71 -10.48 -2.00
N ASN A 37 -17.86 -9.94 -1.56
CA ASN A 37 -17.92 -9.15 -0.34
C ASN A 37 -17.60 -10.03 0.88
N PRO A 38 -16.63 -9.64 1.73
CA PRO A 38 -16.17 -10.50 2.83
C PRO A 38 -17.24 -10.76 3.89
N PHE A 39 -18.21 -9.86 4.06
CA PHE A 39 -19.28 -9.93 5.06
C PHE A 39 -20.53 -10.62 4.49
N SER A 40 -21.07 -10.11 3.39
CA SER A 40 -22.33 -10.62 2.83
C SER A 40 -22.18 -11.85 1.92
N LYS A 41 -20.93 -12.22 1.58
CA LYS A 41 -20.60 -13.31 0.63
C LYS A 41 -21.15 -13.14 -0.79
N LYS A 42 -21.78 -12.00 -1.08
CA LYS A 42 -22.26 -11.65 -2.42
C LYS A 42 -21.08 -11.47 -3.38
N THR A 43 -21.14 -12.13 -4.52
CA THR A 43 -20.20 -11.95 -5.62
C THR A 43 -20.61 -10.74 -6.47
N TYR A 44 -19.62 -9.93 -6.83
CA TYR A 44 -19.76 -8.78 -7.70
C TYR A 44 -18.92 -9.02 -8.94
N HIS A 45 -19.53 -8.82 -10.10
CA HIS A 45 -18.85 -8.72 -11.37
C HIS A 45 -18.48 -7.25 -11.61
N VAL A 46 -17.19 -6.97 -11.78
CA VAL A 46 -16.66 -5.61 -11.92
C VAL A 46 -16.07 -5.48 -13.31
N SER A 47 -16.64 -4.58 -14.12
CA SER A 47 -16.06 -4.24 -15.43
C SER A 47 -14.74 -3.52 -15.23
N LEU A 48 -13.73 -3.92 -16.01
CA LEU A 48 -12.41 -3.30 -16.07
C LEU A 48 -12.14 -2.67 -17.44
N LYS A 49 -13.19 -2.55 -18.27
CA LYS A 49 -13.10 -1.86 -19.56
C LYS A 49 -12.81 -0.38 -19.35
N GLN A 50 -12.06 0.21 -20.27
CA GLN A 50 -11.56 1.58 -20.13
C GLN A 50 -12.70 2.60 -19.98
N GLU A 51 -13.79 2.42 -20.71
CA GLU A 51 -14.98 3.28 -20.65
C GLU A 51 -15.74 3.21 -19.32
N ASP A 52 -15.56 2.12 -18.56
CA ASP A 52 -16.25 1.89 -17.29
C ASP A 52 -15.41 2.34 -16.08
N VAL A 53 -14.12 2.62 -16.27
CA VAL A 53 -13.17 2.93 -15.19
C VAL A 53 -12.65 4.36 -15.30
N LEU A 54 -13.05 5.20 -14.33
CA LEU A 54 -12.56 6.58 -14.22
C LEU A 54 -11.10 6.64 -13.75
N GLY A 55 -10.67 5.66 -12.97
CA GLY A 55 -9.31 5.54 -12.49
C GLY A 55 -9.13 4.50 -11.38
N TRP A 56 -7.88 4.24 -11.03
CA TRP A 56 -7.48 3.19 -10.11
C TRP A 56 -6.89 3.74 -8.83
N ILE A 57 -7.10 3.02 -7.74
CA ILE A 57 -6.41 3.27 -6.48
C ILE A 57 -5.73 1.98 -6.06
N PHE A 58 -4.41 2.05 -5.94
CA PHE A 58 -3.58 0.95 -5.51
C PHE A 58 -2.99 1.26 -4.13
N TRP A 59 -2.94 0.27 -3.25
CA TRP A 59 -2.15 0.20 -2.04
C TRP A 59 -1.10 -0.90 -2.19
N SER A 60 0.11 -0.62 -1.74
CA SER A 60 1.16 -1.63 -1.65
C SER A 60 2.22 -1.27 -0.61
N ARG A 61 3.01 -2.26 -0.22
CA ARG A 61 4.33 -2.09 0.39
C ARG A 61 5.48 -2.31 -0.60
N ASN A 62 5.18 -2.83 -1.80
CA ASN A 62 6.16 -3.14 -2.84
C ASN A 62 5.56 -3.01 -4.24
N TYR A 63 5.85 -1.90 -4.93
CA TYR A 63 5.43 -1.69 -6.32
C TYR A 63 6.39 -2.24 -7.37
N ALA A 64 7.58 -2.72 -6.99
CA ALA A 64 8.57 -3.18 -7.96
C ALA A 64 8.01 -4.24 -8.94
N PRO A 65 7.22 -5.24 -8.50
CA PRO A 65 6.63 -6.22 -9.42
C PRO A 65 5.52 -5.66 -10.32
N PHE A 66 5.01 -4.46 -10.03
CA PHE A 66 3.83 -3.86 -10.68
C PHE A 66 4.18 -2.66 -11.56
N PHE A 67 5.44 -2.22 -11.57
CA PHE A 67 5.87 -0.99 -12.25
C PHE A 67 5.54 -0.99 -13.75
N GLU A 68 5.82 -2.09 -14.45
CA GLU A 68 5.49 -2.21 -15.89
C GLU A 68 3.97 -2.22 -16.15
N THR A 69 3.17 -2.71 -15.21
CA THR A 69 1.71 -2.59 -15.28
C THR A 69 1.27 -1.13 -15.14
N LEU A 70 1.87 -0.35 -14.24
CA LEU A 70 1.60 1.09 -14.12
C LEU A 70 1.96 1.83 -15.42
N ARG A 71 3.10 1.49 -16.04
CA ARG A 71 3.48 2.06 -17.35
C ARG A 71 2.47 1.73 -18.44
N THR A 72 1.98 0.49 -18.46
CA THR A 72 0.95 0.05 -19.41
C THR A 72 -0.34 0.84 -19.23
N LEU A 73 -0.83 0.97 -17.99
CA LEU A 73 -2.03 1.76 -17.68
C LEU A 73 -1.85 3.24 -18.07
N HIS A 74 -0.69 3.82 -17.77
CA HIS A 74 -0.38 5.20 -18.11
C HIS A 74 -0.34 5.43 -19.63
N ALA A 75 0.29 4.52 -20.38
CA ALA A 75 0.34 4.59 -21.85
C ALA A 75 -1.04 4.49 -22.51
N GLN A 76 -2.00 3.82 -21.84
CA GLN A 76 -3.40 3.75 -22.26
C GLN A 76 -4.23 4.97 -21.84
N GLY A 77 -3.61 5.98 -21.23
CA GLY A 77 -4.30 7.18 -20.73
C GLY A 77 -5.11 6.95 -19.46
N GLN A 78 -4.92 5.82 -18.77
CA GLN A 78 -5.65 5.52 -17.54
C GLN A 78 -5.03 6.24 -16.35
N ARG A 79 -5.89 6.77 -15.47
CA ARG A 79 -5.49 7.52 -14.28
C ARG A 79 -5.39 6.59 -13.08
N PHE A 80 -4.37 6.79 -12.24
CA PHE A 80 -4.22 6.01 -11.01
C PHE A 80 -3.57 6.80 -9.89
N LEU A 81 -3.85 6.39 -8.66
CA LEU A 81 -3.17 6.82 -7.44
C LEU A 81 -2.52 5.62 -6.77
N CYS A 82 -1.26 5.78 -6.39
CA CYS A 82 -0.47 4.76 -5.71
C CYS A 82 -0.26 5.17 -4.25
N HIS A 83 -0.85 4.43 -3.33
CA HIS A 83 -0.50 4.46 -1.92
C HIS A 83 0.66 3.49 -1.69
N LEU A 84 1.81 4.00 -1.27
CA LEU A 84 2.98 3.19 -0.95
C LEU A 84 3.31 3.33 0.54
N THR A 85 3.35 2.19 1.23
CA THR A 85 3.68 2.17 2.65
C THR A 85 5.17 2.00 2.85
N ILE A 86 5.80 2.97 3.51
CA ILE A 86 7.22 2.94 3.90
C ILE A 86 7.28 3.38 5.36
N THR A 87 7.36 2.42 6.28
CA THR A 87 7.46 2.68 7.74
C THR A 87 8.89 2.64 8.24
N GLY A 88 9.80 1.96 7.52
CA GLY A 88 11.19 1.79 7.97
C GLY A 88 11.32 0.93 9.24
N TYR A 89 10.33 0.08 9.53
CA TYR A 89 10.31 -0.71 10.75
C TYR A 89 11.43 -1.75 10.79
N PRO A 90 11.93 -2.06 12.00
CA PRO A 90 12.77 -3.22 12.21
C PRO A 90 12.09 -4.50 11.69
N ARG A 91 12.89 -5.45 11.18
CA ARG A 91 12.39 -6.73 10.64
C ARG A 91 11.53 -7.52 11.64
N ALA A 92 11.79 -7.36 12.93
CA ALA A 92 10.99 -7.91 14.02
C ALA A 92 9.52 -7.47 13.99
N LEU A 93 9.22 -6.27 13.47
CA LEU A 93 7.87 -5.73 13.33
C LEU A 93 7.32 -5.89 11.91
N GLU A 94 8.19 -5.85 10.90
CA GLU A 94 7.82 -6.02 9.49
C GLU A 94 8.78 -6.93 8.74
N TRP A 95 8.44 -8.22 8.71
CA TRP A 95 9.31 -9.24 8.10
C TRP A 95 9.27 -9.25 6.57
N HIS A 96 8.07 -9.18 5.95
CA HIS A 96 7.87 -9.43 4.52
C HIS A 96 7.91 -8.18 3.62
N THR A 97 8.48 -7.07 4.09
CA THR A 97 8.54 -5.81 3.31
C THR A 97 9.89 -5.62 2.61
N PRO A 98 9.96 -4.85 1.51
CA PRO A 98 11.25 -4.50 0.92
C PRO A 98 12.13 -3.75 1.94
N PRO A 99 13.47 -3.87 1.85
CA PRO A 99 14.37 -2.97 2.57
C PRO A 99 14.01 -1.50 2.29
N THR A 100 14.13 -0.64 3.31
CA THR A 100 13.73 0.77 3.24
C THR A 100 14.34 1.52 2.06
N ALA A 101 15.64 1.31 1.80
CA ALA A 101 16.32 1.94 0.67
C ALA A 101 15.70 1.54 -0.68
N GLN A 102 15.31 0.28 -0.85
CA GLN A 102 14.66 -0.21 -2.07
C GLN A 102 13.25 0.37 -2.22
N ALA A 103 12.50 0.51 -1.11
CA ALA A 103 11.19 1.12 -1.13
C ALA A 103 11.26 2.62 -1.51
N ILE A 104 12.26 3.35 -1.00
CA ILE A 104 12.52 4.76 -1.38
C ILE A 104 12.87 4.87 -2.87
N GLU A 105 13.73 3.99 -3.38
CA GLU A 105 14.09 3.98 -4.80
C GLU A 105 12.87 3.70 -5.67
N THR A 106 12.03 2.75 -5.28
CA THR A 106 10.75 2.46 -5.96
C THR A 106 9.84 3.70 -5.95
N ALA A 107 9.78 4.44 -4.84
CA ALA A 107 9.01 5.69 -4.75
C ALA A 107 9.52 6.75 -5.75
N ARG A 108 10.83 6.94 -5.82
CA ARG A 108 11.48 7.88 -6.75
C ARG A 108 11.22 7.51 -8.20
N GLN A 109 11.28 6.22 -8.54
CA GLN A 109 11.00 5.73 -9.88
C GLN A 109 9.56 6.01 -10.30
N ILE A 110 8.59 5.77 -9.42
CA ILE A 110 7.18 6.08 -9.68
C ILE A 110 6.99 7.60 -9.88
N ALA A 111 7.56 8.41 -8.99
CA ALA A 111 7.44 9.87 -9.08
C ALA A 111 8.08 10.43 -10.36
N THR A 112 9.23 9.87 -10.77
CA THR A 112 9.92 10.27 -12.01
C THR A 112 9.11 9.87 -13.24
N ALA A 113 8.50 8.69 -13.24
CA ALA A 113 7.76 8.18 -14.40
C ALA A 113 6.36 8.81 -14.57
N PHE A 114 5.68 9.11 -13.46
CA PHE A 114 4.26 9.49 -13.49
C PHE A 114 3.94 10.81 -12.78
N GLY A 115 4.94 11.45 -12.18
CA GLY A 115 4.79 12.67 -11.40
C GLY A 115 4.56 12.42 -9.91
N PRO A 116 4.98 13.36 -9.03
CA PRO A 116 4.92 13.19 -7.57
C PRO A 116 3.51 13.25 -6.98
N ASP A 117 2.50 13.66 -7.75
CA ASP A 117 1.10 13.70 -7.33
C ASP A 117 0.43 12.32 -7.39
N VAL A 118 1.02 11.37 -8.12
CA VAL A 118 0.50 9.99 -8.24
C VAL A 118 0.78 9.17 -6.98
N LEU A 119 1.91 9.43 -6.31
CA LEU A 119 2.36 8.67 -5.16
C LEU A 119 1.98 9.33 -3.84
N GLN A 120 1.25 8.60 -3.00
CA GLN A 120 0.91 8.97 -1.64
C GLN A 120 1.69 8.08 -0.66
N TRP A 121 2.63 8.68 0.05
CA TRP A 121 3.40 7.96 1.07
C TRP A 121 2.50 7.66 2.27
N ARG A 122 2.55 6.41 2.74
CA ARG A 122 1.91 5.97 3.97
C ARG A 122 2.97 5.64 5.01
N TYR A 123 3.10 6.49 6.02
CA TYR A 123 3.78 6.18 7.27
C TYR A 123 2.76 5.62 8.26
N ASP A 124 2.15 4.50 7.87
CA ASP A 124 0.92 3.98 8.49
C ASP A 124 0.94 2.44 8.53
N PRO A 125 0.73 1.81 9.70
CA PRO A 125 0.44 2.42 11.00
C PRO A 125 1.68 2.82 11.79
N ILE A 126 1.58 3.85 12.64
CA ILE A 126 2.53 4.20 13.70
C ILE A 126 2.31 3.25 14.89
N LEU A 127 3.24 2.32 15.10
CA LEU A 127 3.18 1.31 16.16
C LEU A 127 4.21 1.65 17.22
N LEU A 128 3.75 2.11 18.38
CA LEU A 128 4.62 2.43 19.50
C LEU A 128 5.03 1.14 20.21
N THR A 129 6.32 0.86 20.25
CA THR A 129 6.89 -0.31 20.93
C THR A 129 8.21 0.04 21.60
N SER A 130 8.77 -0.87 22.39
CA SER A 130 10.15 -0.75 22.89
C SER A 130 11.21 -0.74 21.77
N LEU A 131 10.89 -1.19 20.56
CA LEU A 131 11.77 -1.10 19.37
C LEU A 131 11.55 0.19 18.58
N THR A 132 10.34 0.75 18.66
CA THR A 132 9.88 1.93 17.92
C THR A 132 9.22 2.92 18.87
N PRO A 133 9.98 3.49 19.84
CA PRO A 133 9.46 4.50 20.74
C PRO A 133 9.21 5.83 19.99
N PRO A 134 8.47 6.80 20.57
CA PRO A 134 8.16 8.08 19.91
C PRO A 134 9.39 8.80 19.33
N GLU A 135 10.51 8.86 20.05
CA GLU A 135 11.75 9.49 19.58
C GLU A 135 12.39 8.74 18.40
N TRP A 136 12.19 7.42 18.32
CA TRP A 136 12.60 6.64 17.16
C TRP A 136 11.76 7.00 15.94
N HIS A 137 10.43 7.14 16.10
CA HIS A 137 9.54 7.56 15.03
C HIS A 137 9.88 8.94 14.50
N LEU A 138 10.19 9.90 15.37
CA LEU A 138 10.58 11.25 14.95
C LEU A 138 11.83 11.22 14.06
N ARG A 139 12.90 10.54 14.51
CA ARG A 139 14.15 10.41 13.71
C ARG A 139 13.93 9.66 12.40
N ASN A 140 13.19 8.56 12.45
CA ASN A 140 12.92 7.73 11.27
C ASN A 140 12.02 8.45 10.28
N PHE A 141 10.99 9.17 10.74
CA PHE A 141 10.14 9.98 9.88
C PHE A 141 10.92 11.09 9.19
N GLU A 142 11.79 11.81 9.92
CA GLU A 142 12.67 12.84 9.34
C GLU A 142 13.58 12.27 8.25
N MET A 143 14.21 11.12 8.50
CA MET A 143 15.04 10.43 7.51
C MET A 143 14.24 10.05 6.26
N LEU A 144 13.05 9.46 6.43
CA LEU A 144 12.20 9.06 5.30
C LEU A 144 11.66 10.25 4.53
N ALA A 145 11.20 11.30 5.24
CA ALA A 145 10.67 12.51 4.62
C ALA A 145 11.75 13.21 3.79
N THR A 146 12.97 13.32 4.32
CA THR A 146 14.13 13.85 3.58
C THR A 146 14.43 12.99 2.35
N ALA A 147 14.44 11.67 2.50
CA ALA A 147 14.75 10.78 1.38
C ALA A 147 13.67 10.76 0.28
N LEU A 148 12.42 11.07 0.63
CA LEU A 148 11.27 11.12 -0.26
C LEU A 148 10.96 12.53 -0.79
N GLU A 149 11.80 13.52 -0.47
CA GLU A 149 11.65 14.88 -0.97
C GLU A 149 11.55 14.90 -2.51
N GLY A 150 10.59 15.68 -3.02
CA GLY A 150 10.30 15.76 -4.45
C GLY A 150 9.61 14.52 -5.05
N SER A 151 9.54 13.39 -4.33
CA SER A 151 8.94 12.13 -4.82
C SER A 151 7.46 11.98 -4.43
N VAL A 152 7.03 12.66 -3.36
CA VAL A 152 5.65 12.60 -2.87
C VAL A 152 5.18 13.98 -2.45
N ARG A 153 3.87 14.22 -2.58
CA ARG A 153 3.20 15.46 -2.16
C ARG A 153 2.34 15.31 -0.92
N ARG A 154 2.04 14.06 -0.54
CA ARG A 154 1.16 13.73 0.59
C ARG A 154 1.74 12.57 1.38
N CYS A 155 1.78 12.75 2.71
CA CYS A 155 2.01 11.69 3.67
C CYS A 155 0.72 11.41 4.45
N ILE A 156 0.41 10.13 4.65
CA ILE A 156 -0.70 9.66 5.46
C ILE A 156 -0.12 8.82 6.60
N PHE A 157 -0.53 9.12 7.83
CA PHE A 157 -0.17 8.34 9.01
C PHE A 157 -1.41 8.11 9.87
N SER A 158 -1.41 7.03 10.63
CA SER A 158 -2.43 6.76 11.65
C SER A 158 -1.85 5.90 12.76
N PHE A 159 -2.52 5.85 13.91
CA PHE A 159 -2.23 4.86 14.92
C PHE A 159 -3.22 3.69 14.81
N PRO A 160 -2.78 2.44 14.97
CA PRO A 160 -3.64 1.29 14.67
C PRO A 160 -4.70 1.08 15.74
N THR A 161 -5.94 0.87 15.32
CA THR A 161 -6.96 0.30 16.21
C THR A 161 -6.66 -1.18 16.45
N LEU A 162 -6.41 -1.55 17.70
CA LEU A 162 -6.06 -2.93 18.08
C LEU A 162 -7.31 -3.82 18.14
N TYR A 163 -7.64 -4.48 17.03
CA TYR A 163 -8.64 -5.54 16.99
C TYR A 163 -8.08 -6.86 17.56
N ARG A 164 -8.95 -7.76 18.03
CA ARG A 164 -8.55 -9.07 18.62
C ARG A 164 -7.50 -9.83 17.81
N LYS A 165 -7.65 -9.87 16.47
CA LYS A 165 -6.67 -10.52 15.57
C LYS A 165 -5.31 -9.82 15.60
N THR A 166 -5.30 -8.49 15.54
CA THR A 166 -4.10 -7.67 15.61
C THR A 166 -3.38 -7.87 16.94
N THR A 167 -4.12 -7.83 18.06
CA THR A 167 -3.56 -8.07 19.40
C THR A 167 -2.90 -9.44 19.50
N ARG A 168 -3.56 -10.50 19.00
CA ARG A 168 -2.99 -11.86 19.01
C ARG A 168 -1.68 -11.94 18.22
N ASN A 169 -1.66 -11.39 17.01
CA ASN A 169 -0.48 -11.43 16.16
C ASN A 169 0.67 -10.60 16.74
N LEU A 170 0.36 -9.45 17.37
CA LEU A 170 1.34 -8.63 18.07
C LEU A 170 1.92 -9.36 19.28
N ALA A 171 1.07 -9.99 20.11
CA ALA A 171 1.53 -10.75 21.27
C ALA A 171 2.48 -11.90 20.89
N GLN A 172 2.21 -12.57 19.76
CA GLN A 172 3.13 -13.56 19.20
C GLN A 172 4.47 -12.92 18.81
N ALA A 173 4.43 -11.81 18.07
CA ALA A 173 5.65 -11.10 17.66
C ALA A 173 6.48 -10.57 18.84
N GLU A 174 5.83 -10.05 19.89
CA GLU A 174 6.46 -9.61 21.14
C GLU A 174 7.26 -10.74 21.79
N SER A 175 6.65 -11.93 21.89
CA SER A 175 7.27 -13.13 22.48
C SER A 175 8.44 -13.63 21.64
N GLU A 176 8.29 -13.69 20.32
CA GLU A 176 9.30 -14.23 19.40
C GLU A 176 10.50 -13.30 19.21
N ASN A 177 10.29 -11.98 19.30
CA ASN A 177 11.29 -10.96 18.97
C ASN A 177 11.70 -10.08 20.15
N ASN A 178 11.26 -10.41 21.37
CA ASN A 178 11.62 -9.76 22.63
C ASN A 178 11.41 -8.23 22.63
N PHE A 179 10.18 -7.78 22.33
CA PHE A 179 9.77 -6.37 22.44
C PHE A 179 8.42 -6.23 23.14
N ARG A 180 8.04 -4.99 23.50
CA ARG A 180 6.72 -4.66 24.08
C ARG A 180 6.00 -3.60 23.27
N VAL A 181 4.74 -3.83 22.95
CA VAL A 181 3.80 -2.89 22.35
C VAL A 181 3.24 -2.00 23.45
N TRP A 182 3.20 -0.70 23.19
CA TRP A 182 2.67 0.28 24.12
C TRP A 182 1.24 0.66 23.76
N SER A 183 0.50 1.12 24.77
CA SER A 183 -0.83 1.65 24.58
C SER A 183 -0.78 2.83 23.61
N ILE A 184 -1.64 2.75 22.60
CA ILE A 184 -1.80 3.78 21.60
C ILE A 184 -2.77 4.83 22.16
N PRO A 185 -2.45 6.13 22.06
CA PRO A 185 -3.35 7.21 22.51
C PRO A 185 -4.69 7.22 21.77
#